data_AF-A0A2A5GVI4-F1
#
_entry.id   AF-A0A2A5GVI4-F1
#
_cell.length_a   1.000
_cell.length_b   1.000
_cell.length_c   1.000
_cell.angle_alpha   90.00
_cell.angle_beta   90.00
_cell.angle_gamma   90.00
#
_symmetry.space_group_name_H-M   'P 1'
#
loop_
_entity.id
_entity.type
_entity.pdbx_description
1 polymer ?
#
loop_
_entity_poly.entity_id
_entity_poly.type
_entity_poly.pdbx_seq_one_letter_code
_entity_poly.pdbx_strand_id
1 'polypeptide(L)' 'MDAAQLLYNHWDSNTIGLHESFKVILLNNNNKVKSINQLSKWGITGAMVDLRILFAVVLKTVSVGIILAHYVK' A
#
# COMPACT_ATOMS: atom_id res chain seq x y z
N MET A 1 11.07 3.05 13.17
CA MET A 1 9.68 3.33 12.75
C MET A 1 9.12 2.04 12.19
N ASP A 2 8.00 1.58 12.72
CA ASP A 2 7.32 0.37 12.24
C ASP A 2 6.47 0.67 10.99
N ALA A 3 5.92 -0.39 10.39
CA ALA A 3 5.11 -0.28 9.18
C ALA A 3 3.81 0.50 9.40
N ALA A 4 3.19 0.40 10.59
CA ALA A 4 1.93 1.07 10.89
C ALA A 4 2.13 2.60 10.97
N GLN A 5 3.16 3.04 11.68
CA GLN A 5 3.50 4.45 11.80
C GLN A 5 3.93 5.04 10.44
N LEU A 6 4.68 4.28 9.64
CA LEU A 6 5.04 4.67 8.28
C LEU A 6 3.79 4.88 7.39
N LEU A 7 2.82 3.96 7.46
CA LEU A 7 1.57 4.04 6.70
C LEU A 7 0.70 5.21 7.13
N TYR A 8 0.59 5.44 8.45
CA TYR A 8 -0.15 6.56 9.02
C TYR A 8 0.41 7.90 8.51
N ASN A 9 1.74 8.05 8.50
CA ASN A 9 2.40 9.25 8.02
C ASN A 9 2.29 9.46 6.50
N HIS A 10 2.09 8.38 5.73
CA HIS A 10 1.88 8.43 4.26
C HIS A 10 0.41 8.42 3.86
N TRP A 11 -0.50 8.47 4.82
CA TRP A 11 -1.92 8.58 4.52
C TRP A 11 -2.29 10.04 4.33
N ASP A 12 -3.17 10.30 3.37
CA ASP A 12 -3.76 11.63 3.24
C ASP A 12 -4.80 11.81 4.34
N SER A 13 -4.46 12.64 5.33
CA SER A 13 -5.30 12.93 6.49
C SER A 13 -6.65 13.56 6.12
N ASN A 14 -6.79 14.14 4.92
CA ASN A 14 -8.06 14.70 4.45
C ASN A 14 -9.02 13.63 3.93
N THR A 15 -8.49 12.45 3.56
CA THR A 15 -9.29 11.37 2.96
C THR A 15 -9.28 10.09 3.79
N ILE A 16 -8.52 10.06 4.89
CA ILE A 16 -8.56 8.99 5.88
C ILE A 16 -9.99 8.91 6.46
N GLY A 17 -10.65 7.77 6.30
CA GLY A 17 -12.02 7.55 6.77
C GLY A 17 -13.14 7.97 5.83
N LEU A 18 -12.83 8.52 4.64
CA LEU A 18 -13.82 8.81 3.60
C LEU A 18 -13.83 7.74 2.50
N HIS A 19 -12.68 7.14 2.23
CA HIS A 19 -12.48 6.17 1.16
C HIS A 19 -11.72 4.95 1.65
N GLU A 20 -12.14 3.76 1.21
CA GLU A 20 -11.31 2.57 1.31
C GLU A 20 -10.06 2.75 0.46
N SER A 21 -8.91 2.32 0.97
CA SER A 21 -7.65 2.47 0.24
C SER A 21 -6.72 1.30 0.51
N PHE A 22 -6.04 0.88 -0.55
CA PHE A 22 -5.11 -0.23 -0.54
C PHE A 22 -3.71 0.25 -0.91
N LYS A 23 -2.76 0.08 0.00
CA LYS A 23 -1.36 0.47 -0.16
C LYS A 23 -0.45 -0.75 -0.06
N VAL A 24 0.66 -0.71 -0.78
CA VAL A 24 1.75 -1.68 -0.67
C VAL A 24 3.03 -0.96 -0.27
N ILE A 25 3.70 -1.48 0.75
CA ILE A 25 5.08 -1.13 1.08
C ILE A 25 5.97 -2.16 0.40
N LEU A 26 6.97 -1.68 -0.33
CA LEU A 26 7.92 -2.47 -1.09
C LEU A 26 9.25 -2.53 -0.34
N LEU A 27 9.80 -3.73 -0.15
CA LEU A 27 10.98 -3.97 0.68
C LEU A 27 12.17 -4.50 -0.13
N ASN A 28 13.37 -4.14 0.30
CA ASN A 28 14.61 -4.79 -0.13
C ASN A 28 14.94 -6.00 0.75
N ASN A 29 16.05 -6.68 0.45
CA ASN A 29 16.50 -7.89 1.15
C ASN A 29 16.96 -7.66 2.59
N ASN A 30 17.14 -6.41 2.99
CA ASN A 30 17.43 -6.03 4.37
C ASN A 30 16.17 -5.48 5.07
N ASN A 31 14.97 -5.82 4.56
CA ASN A 31 13.66 -5.36 5.04
C ASN A 31 13.51 -3.84 5.13
N LYS A 32 14.32 -3.07 4.38
CA LYS A 32 14.19 -1.61 4.31
C LYS A 32 13.15 -1.23 3.26
N VAL A 33 12.38 -0.19 3.58
CA VAL A 33 11.38 0.40 2.68
C VAL A 33 12.08 0.98 1.45
N LYS A 34 11.70 0.49 0.28
CA LYS A 34 12.10 1.05 -1.03
C LYS A 34 11.11 2.13 -1.46
N SER A 35 9.82 1.84 -1.38
CA SER A 35 8.75 2.79 -1.67
C SER A 35 7.41 2.33 -1.09
N ILE A 36 6.45 3.25 -1.10
CA ILE A 36 5.06 3.00 -0.73
C ILE A 36 4.19 3.40 -1.91
N ASN A 37 3.37 2.48 -2.39
CA ASN A 37 2.54 2.69 -3.56
C ASN A 37 1.07 2.48 -3.18
N GLN A 38 0.22 3.45 -3.50
CA GLN A 38 -1.22 3.28 -3.40
C GLN A 38 -1.70 2.57 -4.68
N LEU A 39 -2.24 1.36 -4.52
CA LEU A 39 -2.69 0.56 -5.66
C LEU A 39 -4.13 0.92 -6.04
N SER A 40 -4.94 1.34 -5.07
CA SER A 40 -6.31 1.74 -5.34
C SER A 40 -6.89 2.64 -4.25
N LYS A 41 -7.86 3.46 -4.66
CA LYS A 41 -8.75 4.21 -3.78
C LYS A 41 -10.17 3.94 -4.25
N TRP A 42 -11.03 3.50 -3.34
CA TRP A 42 -12.40 3.13 -3.66
C TRP A 42 -13.38 3.96 -2.83
N GLY A 43 -14.62 4.02 -3.31
CA GLY A 43 -15.73 4.59 -2.57
C GLY A 43 -16.25 3.62 -1.51
N ILE A 44 -17.57 3.55 -1.38
CA ILE A 44 -18.26 2.75 -0.36
C ILE A 44 -18.53 1.31 -0.84
N THR A 45 -18.40 1.04 -2.14
CA THR A 45 -18.82 -0.20 -2.80
C THR A 45 -17.79 -1.33 -2.82
N GLY A 46 -16.84 -1.31 -1.88
CA GLY A 46 -15.83 -2.36 -1.70
C GLY A 46 -14.60 -2.21 -2.60
N ALA A 47 -13.47 -2.72 -2.11
CA ALA A 47 -12.18 -2.69 -2.78
C ALA A 47 -11.85 -4.00 -3.52
N MET A 48 -11.52 -3.91 -4.81
CA MET A 48 -10.84 -4.98 -5.55
C MET A 48 -9.41 -4.58 -5.86
N VAL A 49 -8.48 -5.52 -5.70
CA VAL A 49 -7.06 -5.35 -6.04
C VAL A 49 -6.71 -6.30 -7.17
N ASP A 50 -6.24 -5.75 -8.30
CA ASP A 50 -5.70 -6.59 -9.37
C ASP A 50 -4.29 -7.07 -9.02
N LEU A 51 -4.16 -8.35 -8.71
CA LEU A 51 -2.89 -8.98 -8.35
C LEU A 51 -1.86 -8.90 -9.48
N ARG A 52 -2.29 -8.84 -10.75
CA ARG A 52 -1.36 -8.73 -11.89
C ARG A 52 -0.68 -7.36 -11.88
N ILE A 53 -1.43 -6.30 -11.58
CA ILE A 53 -0.87 -4.95 -11.44
C ILE A 53 0.02 -4.87 -10.21
N LEU A 54 -0.41 -5.42 -9.07
CA LEU A 54 0.41 -5.50 -7.86
C LEU A 54 1.76 -6.16 -8.17
N PHE A 55 1.77 -7.36 -8.74
CA PHE A 55 3.01 -8.08 -9.03
C PHE A 55 3.83 -7.42 -10.15
N ALA A 56 3.20 -6.76 -11.13
CA ALA A 56 3.93 -5.96 -12.12
C ALA A 56 4.73 -4.84 -11.44
N VAL A 57 4.16 -4.16 -10.43
CA VAL A 57 4.88 -3.16 -9.63
C VAL A 57 5.99 -3.80 -8.79
N VAL A 58 5.72 -4.91 -8.11
CA VAL A 58 6.73 -5.62 -7.29
C VAL A 58 7.94 -6.04 -8.12
N LEU A 59 7.71 -6.62 -9.30
CA LEU A 59 8.76 -7.05 -10.21
C LEU A 59 9.50 -5.86 -10.83
N LYS A 60 8.78 -4.83 -11.30
CA LYS A 60 9.37 -3.62 -11.86
C LYS A 60 10.28 -2.90 -10.87
N THR A 61 9.94 -2.94 -9.59
CA THR A 61 10.73 -2.30 -8.54
C THR A 61 11.83 -3.19 -7.98
N VAL A 62 11.96 -4.45 -8.41
CA VAL A 62 12.96 -5.42 -7.86
C VAL A 62 12.84 -5.53 -6.34
N SER A 63 11.61 -5.70 -5.87
CA SER A 63 11.31 -5.83 -4.45
C SER A 63 11.26 -7.31 -4.06
N VAL A 64 11.80 -7.64 -2.89
CA VAL A 64 11.90 -9.04 -2.42
C VAL A 64 10.92 -9.36 -1.30
N GLY A 65 10.27 -8.33 -0.75
CA GLY A 65 9.20 -8.46 0.23
C GLY A 65 8.18 -7.35 0.03
N ILE A 66 6.94 -7.62 0.45
CA ILE A 66 5.85 -6.65 0.42
C ILE A 66 5.09 -6.68 1.74
N ILE A 67 4.56 -5.52 2.13
CA ILE A 67 3.55 -5.42 3.19
C ILE A 67 2.32 -4.78 2.56
N LEU A 68 1.18 -5.47 2.65
CA LEU A 68 -0.10 -4.99 2.14
C LEU A 68 -0.88 -4.35 3.29
N ALA A 69 -1.43 -3.18 3.04
CA ALA A 69 -2.24 -2.44 3.98
C ALA A 69 -3.58 -2.07 3.35
N HIS A 70 -4.65 -2.55 3.96
CA HIS A 70 -6.00 -2.20 3.60
C HIS A 70 -6.59 -1.35 4.71
N TYR A 71 -7.01 -0.14 4.38
CA TYR A 71 -7.78 0.69 5.29
C TYR A 71 -9.24 0.61 4.88
N VAL A 72 -10.04 0.16 5.84
CA VAL A 72 -11.50 0.13 5.80
C VAL A 72 -11.97 1.01 6.95
N LYS A 73 -13.04 1.76 6.75
CA LYS A 73 -13.66 2.56 7.81
C LYS A 73 -14.35 1.65 8.82
#